data_AF-A0A0J0YM63-F1
#
_entry.id   AF-A0A0J0YM63-F1
#
_cell.length_a   1.000
_cell.length_b   1.000
_cell.length_c   1.000
_cell.angle_alpha   90.00
_cell.angle_beta   90.00
_cell.angle_gamma   90.00
#
_symmetry.space_group_name_H-M   'P 1'
#
loop_
_entity.id
_entity.type
_entity.pdbx_description
1 polymer ?
#
loop_
_entity_poly.entity_id
_entity_poly.type
_entity_poly.pdbx_seq_one_letter_code
_entity_poly.pdbx_strand_id
1 'polypeptide(L)'
;MAKQRHLRSDDDLDDDDVVVVRGGDLDPEALRLDAERYHAIYGDYGLSVFAARDVAVDELAQQAPLVRFEVLTLVRVGVLRSAGFRLEPTGRNPRHFTLAFDDLAAGIAELRRCEHRSWVNLYHED
;
A
#
# COMPACT_ATOMS: atom_id res chain seq x y z
N MET A 1 -16.84 0.26 -18.48
CA MET A 1 -16.19 -1.05 -18.25
C MET A 1 -14.93 -0.78 -17.45
N ALA A 2 -14.84 -1.27 -16.22
CA ALA A 2 -13.62 -1.16 -15.43
C ALA A 2 -12.49 -1.97 -16.10
N LYS A 3 -11.25 -1.50 -15.98
CA LYS A 3 -10.08 -2.23 -16.48
C LYS A 3 -9.89 -3.46 -15.59
N GLN A 4 -9.56 -4.61 -16.18
CA GLN A 4 -9.17 -5.77 -15.39
C GLN A 4 -7.76 -5.54 -14.81
N ARG A 5 -7.64 -5.59 -13.47
CA ARG A 5 -6.33 -5.58 -12.81
C ARG A 5 -5.57 -6.87 -13.12
N HIS A 6 -4.26 -6.76 -13.31
CA HIS A 6 -3.41 -7.94 -13.39
C HIS A 6 -3.15 -8.43 -11.97
N LEU A 7 -3.74 -9.57 -11.61
CA LEU A 7 -3.43 -10.32 -10.41
C LEU A 7 -2.39 -11.37 -10.75
N ARG A 8 -1.32 -11.46 -9.97
CA ARG A 8 -0.35 -12.53 -10.08
C ARG A 8 -0.93 -13.77 -9.41
N SER A 9 -1.06 -14.85 -10.16
CA SER A 9 -1.47 -16.15 -9.60
C SER A 9 -0.38 -16.69 -8.68
N ASP A 10 -0.79 -17.36 -7.61
CA ASP A 10 0.11 -18.02 -6.64
C ASP A 10 1.09 -17.07 -5.93
N ASP A 11 0.74 -15.78 -5.84
CA ASP A 11 1.49 -14.78 -5.09
C ASP A 11 0.64 -14.23 -3.95
N ASP A 12 1.00 -14.54 -2.71
CA ASP A 12 0.33 -14.08 -1.52
C ASP A 12 1.27 -13.27 -0.62
N LEU A 13 0.68 -12.55 0.32
CA LEU A 13 1.39 -11.81 1.34
C LEU A 13 0.74 -12.11 2.69
N ASP A 14 0.92 -13.36 3.13
CA ASP A 14 0.30 -13.89 4.34
C ASP A 14 1.20 -13.87 5.58
N ASP A 15 2.49 -13.56 5.42
CA ASP A 15 3.42 -13.41 6.55
C ASP A 15 3.18 -12.09 7.29
N ASP A 16 2.64 -12.19 8.50
CA ASP A 16 2.24 -11.06 9.34
C ASP A 16 3.40 -10.15 9.76
N ASP A 17 4.63 -10.68 9.80
CA ASP A 17 5.82 -9.94 10.20
C ASP A 17 6.40 -9.08 9.05
N VAL A 18 6.00 -9.35 7.81
CA VAL A 18 6.42 -8.54 6.67
C VAL A 18 5.86 -7.11 6.81
N VAL A 19 6.72 -6.13 6.52
CA VAL A 19 6.34 -4.72 6.49
C VAL A 19 5.96 -4.33 5.07
N VAL A 20 4.81 -3.67 4.91
CA VAL A 20 4.47 -2.96 3.69
C VAL A 20 4.80 -1.47 3.83
N VAL A 21 5.23 -0.89 2.72
CA VAL A 21 5.66 0.50 2.61
C VAL A 21 4.72 1.23 1.65
N ARG A 22 4.14 2.33 2.12
CA ARG A 22 3.35 3.26 1.32
C ARG A 22 4.09 4.58 1.20
N GLY A 23 4.05 5.18 0.01
CA GLY A 23 4.51 6.55 -0.19
C GLY A 23 3.54 7.56 0.42
N GLY A 24 4.08 8.54 1.15
CA GLY A 24 3.32 9.56 1.86
C GLY A 24 2.94 9.15 3.28
N ASP A 25 2.37 10.12 3.99
CA ASP A 25 1.72 9.90 5.27
C ASP A 25 0.30 9.33 5.08
N LEU A 26 -0.44 9.21 6.18
CA LEU A 26 -1.84 8.81 6.18
C LEU A 26 -2.78 10.01 6.26
N ASP A 27 -2.48 11.07 5.50
CA ASP A 27 -3.42 12.19 5.30
C ASP A 27 -4.72 11.66 4.66
N PRO A 28 -5.89 11.85 5.31
CA PRO A 28 -7.16 11.35 4.81
C PRO A 28 -7.52 11.89 3.42
N GLU A 29 -7.14 13.13 3.07
CA GLU A 29 -7.46 13.68 1.75
C GLU A 29 -6.63 13.02 0.66
N ALA A 30 -5.31 12.89 0.85
CA ALA A 30 -4.43 12.17 -0.07
C ALA A 30 -4.87 10.70 -0.24
N LEU A 31 -5.20 9.99 0.84
CA LEU A 31 -5.70 8.62 0.81
C LEU A 31 -7.00 8.50 0.01
N ARG A 32 -7.93 9.44 0.21
CA ARG A 32 -9.20 9.49 -0.53
C ARG A 32 -8.97 9.67 -2.03
N LEU A 33 -8.11 10.60 -2.42
CA LEU A 33 -7.78 10.85 -3.82
C LEU A 33 -7.13 9.63 -4.48
N ASP A 34 -6.22 8.94 -3.81
CA ASP A 34 -5.63 7.70 -4.31
C ASP A 34 -6.66 6.58 -4.49
N ALA A 35 -7.49 6.35 -3.47
CA ALA A 35 -8.51 5.31 -3.51
C ALA A 35 -9.58 5.57 -4.57
N GLU A 36 -10.03 6.83 -4.73
CA GLU A 36 -10.97 7.23 -5.77
C GLU A 36 -10.36 7.08 -7.17
N ARG A 37 -9.09 7.44 -7.37
CA ARG A 37 -8.38 7.21 -8.64
C ARG A 37 -8.31 5.71 -8.96
N TYR A 38 -8.00 4.89 -7.98
CA TYR A 38 -7.96 3.44 -8.14
C TYR A 38 -9.35 2.89 -8.50
N HIS A 39 -10.38 3.30 -7.77
CA HIS A 39 -11.78 2.91 -8.01
C HIS A 39 -12.29 3.34 -9.39
N ALA A 40 -11.96 4.54 -9.86
CA ALA A 40 -12.33 4.99 -11.20
C ALA A 40 -11.77 4.09 -12.33
N ILE A 41 -10.64 3.41 -12.08
CA ILE A 41 -9.99 2.52 -13.03
C ILE A 41 -10.51 1.07 -12.89
N TYR A 42 -10.61 0.58 -11.66
CA TYR A 42 -10.78 -0.85 -11.37
C TYR A 42 -12.15 -1.23 -10.77
N GLY A 43 -12.92 -0.26 -10.28
CA GLY A 43 -14.27 -0.46 -9.71
C GLY A 43 -14.30 -0.82 -8.21
N ASP A 44 -13.15 -0.97 -7.57
CA ASP A 44 -13.00 -1.24 -6.13
C ASP A 44 -12.09 -0.17 -5.50
N TYR A 45 -12.16 0.08 -4.18
CA TYR A 45 -11.19 0.96 -3.54
C TYR A 45 -9.89 0.22 -3.22
N GLY A 46 -8.77 0.92 -3.43
CA GLY A 46 -7.46 0.34 -3.18
C GLY A 46 -6.36 1.38 -3.06
N LEU A 47 -5.34 1.06 -2.28
CA LEU A 47 -4.13 1.87 -2.12
C LEU A 47 -2.89 1.04 -2.49
N SER A 48 -1.97 1.63 -3.24
CA SER A 48 -0.70 0.98 -3.57
C SER A 48 0.22 0.92 -2.36
N VAL A 49 0.77 -0.27 -2.10
CA VAL A 49 1.80 -0.54 -1.09
C VAL A 49 2.87 -1.47 -1.65
N PHE A 50 4.04 -1.47 -1.04
CA PHE A 50 5.19 -2.29 -1.44
C PHE A 50 5.69 -3.14 -0.29
N ALA A 51 5.67 -4.45 -0.43
CA ALA A 51 6.12 -5.40 0.58
C ALA A 51 7.65 -5.45 0.63
N ALA A 52 8.23 -5.22 1.80
CA ALA A 52 9.63 -5.46 2.14
C ALA A 52 9.89 -6.97 2.33
N ARG A 53 9.52 -7.77 1.33
CA ARG A 53 9.78 -9.20 1.26
C ARG A 53 11.06 -9.45 0.47
N ASP A 54 11.94 -10.26 1.04
CA ASP A 54 13.27 -10.58 0.49
C ASP A 54 14.12 -9.34 0.19
N VAL A 55 13.84 -8.22 0.86
CA VAL A 55 14.50 -6.92 0.68
C VAL A 55 14.31 -6.06 1.93
N ALA A 56 15.30 -5.24 2.26
CA ALA A 56 15.13 -4.25 3.33
C ALA A 56 14.18 -3.12 2.90
N VAL A 57 13.52 -2.50 3.90
CA VAL A 57 12.73 -1.27 3.68
C VAL A 57 13.59 -0.15 3.06
N ASP A 58 14.85 -0.09 3.47
CA ASP A 58 15.85 0.87 2.98
C ASP A 58 16.12 0.76 1.47
N GLU A 59 16.27 -0.47 0.98
CA GLU A 59 16.44 -0.76 -0.44
C GLU A 59 15.17 -0.47 -1.26
N LEU A 60 13.98 -0.68 -0.67
CA LEU A 60 12.72 -0.32 -1.33
C LEU A 60 12.54 1.19 -1.48
N ALA A 61 12.96 1.96 -0.47
CA ALA A 61 12.82 3.42 -0.43
C ALA A 61 13.52 4.11 -1.60
N GLN A 62 14.61 3.51 -2.09
CA GLN A 62 15.40 3.96 -3.23
C GLN A 62 14.73 3.72 -4.59
N GLN A 63 13.66 2.92 -4.63
CA GLN A 63 13.02 2.50 -5.89
C GLN A 63 11.80 3.35 -6.22
N ALA A 64 11.57 3.58 -7.51
CA ALA A 64 10.31 4.15 -7.97
C ALA A 64 9.14 3.18 -7.65
N PRO A 65 7.99 3.71 -7.19
CA PRO A 65 7.67 5.13 -7.00
C PRO A 65 8.06 5.70 -5.63
N LEU A 66 8.53 4.90 -4.67
CA LEU A 66 8.77 5.31 -3.28
C LEU A 66 9.80 6.43 -3.13
N VAL A 67 10.81 6.47 -3.99
CA VAL A 67 11.84 7.53 -4.05
C VAL A 67 11.27 8.95 -4.23
N ARG A 68 10.02 9.07 -4.70
CA ARG A 68 9.35 10.37 -4.91
C ARG A 68 8.68 10.94 -3.67
N PHE A 69 8.68 10.20 -2.56
CA PHE A 69 7.98 10.58 -1.35
C PHE A 69 8.99 10.89 -0.24
N GLU A 70 8.90 12.10 0.32
CA GLU A 70 9.69 12.54 1.48
C GLU A 70 9.44 11.69 2.72
N VAL A 71 8.20 11.22 2.90
CA VAL A 71 7.78 10.39 4.02
C VAL A 71 7.21 9.08 3.51
N LEU A 72 7.55 7.98 4.19
CA LEU A 72 7.00 6.66 3.96
C LEU A 72 6.22 6.20 5.20
N THR A 73 5.08 5.57 4.97
CA THR A 73 4.31 4.90 6.01
C THR A 73 4.60 3.40 5.98
N LEU A 74 5.02 2.86 7.12
CA LEU A 74 5.36 1.46 7.31
C LEU A 74 4.30 0.81 8.18
N VAL A 75 3.74 -0.31 7.72
CA VAL A 75 2.72 -1.07 8.45
C VAL A 75 3.03 -2.56 8.34
N ARG A 76 2.87 -3.31 9.43
CA ARG A 76 2.96 -4.78 9.38
C ARG A 76 1.74 -5.36 8.66
N VAL A 77 1.97 -6.41 7.88
CA VAL A 77 0.92 -7.16 7.18
C VAL A 77 -0.15 -7.64 8.17
N GLY A 78 0.23 -8.21 9.31
CA GLY A 78 -0.73 -8.72 10.30
C GLY A 78 -1.63 -7.64 10.88
N VAL A 79 -1.14 -6.40 11.00
CA VAL A 79 -1.95 -5.25 11.45
C VAL A 79 -3.02 -4.93 10.41
N LEU A 80 -2.67 -4.90 9.12
CA LEU A 80 -3.62 -4.61 8.04
C LEU A 80 -4.67 -5.73 7.89
N ARG A 81 -4.24 -6.98 7.97
CA ARG A 81 -5.14 -8.14 7.87
C ARG A 81 -6.11 -8.19 9.05
N SER A 82 -5.64 -7.96 10.28
CA SER A 82 -6.50 -7.92 11.47
C SER A 82 -7.51 -6.77 11.45
N ALA A 83 -7.17 -5.66 10.77
CA ALA A 83 -8.08 -4.55 10.48
C ALA A 83 -9.07 -4.83 9.32
N GLY A 84 -9.00 -6.01 8.69
CA GLY A 84 -9.94 -6.43 7.64
C GLY A 84 -9.57 -6.03 6.22
N PHE A 85 -8.37 -5.48 6.02
CA PHE A 85 -7.89 -5.17 4.67
C PHE A 85 -7.46 -6.44 3.92
N ARG A 86 -7.61 -6.41 2.59
CA ARG A 86 -7.09 -7.44 1.69
C ARG A 86 -5.81 -6.93 1.02
N LEU A 87 -4.76 -7.76 0.99
CA LEU A 87 -3.50 -7.45 0.31
C LEU A 87 -3.44 -8.24 -0.99
N GLU A 88 -3.78 -7.59 -2.10
CA GLU A 88 -3.86 -8.25 -3.39
C GLU A 88 -2.58 -8.09 -4.21
N PRO A 89 -2.05 -9.16 -4.83
CA PRO A 89 -0.79 -9.18 -5.59
C PRO A 89 -0.94 -8.54 -6.97
N THR A 90 -1.21 -7.23 -7.02
CA THR A 90 -1.54 -6.51 -8.25
C THR A 90 -0.31 -6.02 -9.00
N GLY A 91 -0.37 -6.03 -10.34
CA GLY A 91 0.69 -5.51 -11.21
C GLY A 91 1.82 -6.53 -11.45
N ARG A 92 2.89 -6.09 -12.11
CA ARG A 92 4.02 -6.97 -12.48
C ARG A 92 5.18 -6.98 -11.47
N ASN A 93 5.29 -5.93 -10.66
CA ASN A 93 6.32 -5.88 -9.63
C ASN A 93 5.93 -6.84 -8.50
N PRO A 94 6.74 -7.87 -8.19
CA PRO A 94 6.39 -8.84 -7.15
C PRO A 94 6.23 -8.17 -5.78
N ARG A 95 6.86 -7.03 -5.54
CA ARG A 95 6.72 -6.32 -4.26
C ARG A 95 5.49 -5.43 -4.20
N HIS A 96 4.82 -5.14 -5.32
CA HIS A 96 3.64 -4.27 -5.31
C HIS A 96 2.38 -5.06 -4.95
N PHE A 97 1.64 -4.53 -3.99
CA PHE A 97 0.32 -5.02 -3.60
C PHE A 97 -0.68 -3.86 -3.58
N THR A 98 -1.96 -4.19 -3.75
CA THR A 98 -3.06 -3.27 -3.46
C THR A 98 -3.64 -3.63 -2.10
N LEU A 99 -3.64 -2.66 -1.19
CA LEU A 99 -4.45 -2.70 0.01
C LEU A 99 -5.90 -2.38 -0.38
N ALA A 100 -6.74 -3.39 -0.50
CA ALA A 100 -8.13 -3.28 -0.95
C ALA A 100 -9.13 -3.28 0.22
N PHE A 101 -10.19 -2.50 0.07
CA PHE A 101 -11.28 -2.33 1.04
C PHE A 101 -12.57 -1.90 0.32
N ASP A 102 -13.73 -2.11 0.95
CA ASP A 102 -15.03 -1.99 0.29
C ASP A 102 -15.67 -0.61 0.47
N ASP A 103 -15.49 0.01 1.65
CA ASP A 103 -16.04 1.33 1.97
C ASP A 103 -14.92 2.37 2.10
N LEU A 104 -15.02 3.47 1.34
CA LEU A 104 -13.99 4.50 1.27
C LEU A 104 -13.70 5.16 2.62
N ALA A 105 -14.75 5.62 3.31
CA ALA A 105 -14.61 6.39 4.53
C ALA A 105 -14.17 5.48 5.69
N ALA A 106 -14.78 4.31 5.82
CA ALA A 106 -14.42 3.33 6.83
C ALA A 106 -13.01 2.77 6.61
N GLY A 107 -12.64 2.45 5.37
CA GLY A 107 -11.29 1.97 5.03
C GLY A 107 -10.21 2.99 5.37
N ILE A 108 -10.41 4.27 5.03
CA ILE A 108 -9.46 5.33 5.39
C ILE A 108 -9.39 5.52 6.91
N ALA A 109 -10.53 5.54 7.60
CA ALA A 109 -10.56 5.69 9.04
C ALA A 109 -9.84 4.54 9.75
N GLU A 110 -10.01 3.31 9.26
CA GLU A 110 -9.41 2.12 9.85
C GLU A 110 -7.91 2.02 9.57
N LEU A 111 -7.47 2.36 8.36
CA LEU A 111 -6.04 2.38 8.02
C LEU A 111 -5.28 3.37 8.91
N ARG A 112 -5.89 4.50 9.25
CA ARG A 112 -5.28 5.50 10.15
C ARG A 112 -5.21 5.05 11.60
N ARG A 113 -6.02 4.07 12.01
CA ARG A 113 -5.98 3.47 13.36
C ARG A 113 -4.98 2.33 13.48
N CYS A 114 -4.60 1.73 12.34
CA CYS A 114 -3.57 0.69 12.32
C CYS A 114 -2.29 1.22 12.95
N GLU A 115 -1.64 0.40 13.79
CA GLU A 115 -0.30 0.71 14.27
C GLU A 115 0.63 0.83 13.05
N HIS A 116 1.22 2.02 12.88
CA HIS A 116 2.10 2.33 11.77
C HIS A 116 3.26 3.19 12.25
N ARG A 117 4.33 3.19 11.45
CA ARG A 117 5.48 4.06 11.66
C ARG A 117 5.61 5.02 10.48
N SER A 118 5.70 6.30 10.79
CA SER A 118 6.17 7.31 9.85
C SER A 118 7.70 7.26 9.79
N TRP A 119 8.25 7.26 8.58
CA TRP A 119 9.68 7.17 8.33
C TRP A 119 10.10 8.20 7.29
N VAL A 120 11.08 9.03 7.63
CA VAL A 120 11.67 10.02 6.73
C VAL A 120 12.50 9.28 5.69
N ASN A 121 12.21 9.50 4.40
CA ASN A 121 12.90 8.89 3.29
C ASN A 121 14.15 9.70 2.93
N LEU A 122 15.32 9.19 3.34
CA LEU A 122 16.61 9.84 3.03
C LEU A 122 16.98 9.80 1.55
N TYR A 123 16.26 9.02 0.75
CA TYR A 123 16.46 8.87 -0.69
C TYR A 123 15.50 9.71 -1.52
N HIS A 124 14.72 10.59 -0.91
CA HIS A 124 13.77 11.40 -1.65
C HIS A 124 14.45 12.25 -2.73
N GLU A 125 13.98 12.12 -3.96
CA GLU A 125 14.36 12.94 -5.12
C GLU A 125 13.16 13.79 -5.59
N ASP A 126 13.39 15.10 -5.80
CA ASP A 126 12.42 16.09 -6.32
C ASP A 126 12.21 15.98 -7.85
#